data_AF-A0A0A6VID1-F1
#
_entry.id   AF-A0A0A6VID1-F1
#
_cell.length_a   1.000
_cell.length_b   1.000
_cell.length_c   1.000
_cell.angle_alpha   90.00
_cell.angle_beta   90.00
_cell.angle_gamma   90.00
#
_symmetry.space_group_name_H-M   'P 1'
#
loop_
_entity.id
_entity.type
_entity.pdbx_description
1 polymer ?
#
loop_
_entity_poly.entity_id
_entity_poly.type
_entity_poly.pdbx_seq_one_letter_code
_entity_poly.pdbx_strand_id
1 'polypeptide(L)'
;MIGATIFAVVFFVFLIAICIGFIILQIRLSKMDSKWPGLVLPAITLLLSLVAAITVFARADIGAYGNMWNVVLSAFIAFLSNNVSTIVLAGIYLYQRDKINRRAELARMNVQDL
;
A
#
# COMPACT_ATOMS: atom_id res chain seq x y z
N MET A 1 -28.33 -4.74 22.11
CA MET A 1 -27.68 -3.62 21.38
C MET A 1 -26.30 -3.28 21.95
N ILE A 2 -26.15 -3.11 23.28
CA ILE A 2 -24.86 -2.76 23.94
C ILE A 2 -23.71 -3.71 23.57
N GLY A 3 -23.93 -5.04 23.57
CA GLY A 3 -22.89 -6.02 23.21
C GLY A 3 -22.33 -5.86 21.79
N ALA A 4 -23.18 -5.53 20.81
CA ALA A 4 -22.76 -5.29 19.43
C ALA A 4 -21.94 -3.99 19.31
N THR A 5 -22.32 -2.94 20.06
CA THR A 5 -21.56 -1.68 20.10
C THR A 5 -20.18 -1.88 20.73
N ILE A 6 -20.08 -2.61 21.84
CA ILE A 6 -18.79 -2.91 22.48
C ILE A 6 -17.90 -3.72 21.54
N PHE A 7 -18.45 -4.75 20.90
CA PHE A 7 -17.71 -5.56 19.92
C PHE A 7 -17.18 -4.70 18.76
N ALA A 8 -18.01 -3.82 18.20
CA ALA A 8 -17.61 -2.92 17.13
C ALA A 8 -16.46 -1.98 17.57
N VAL A 9 -16.55 -1.38 18.76
CA VAL A 9 -15.49 -0.50 19.29
C VAL A 9 -14.17 -1.26 19.46
N VAL A 10 -14.20 -2.45 20.08
CA VAL A 10 -12.99 -3.28 20.26
C VAL A 10 -12.38 -3.65 18.90
N PHE A 11 -13.22 -4.02 17.93
CA PHE A 11 -12.77 -4.33 16.57
C PHE A 11 -12.09 -3.12 15.90
N PHE A 12 -12.66 -1.92 16.00
CA PHE A 12 -12.04 -0.72 15.45
C PHE A 12 -10.70 -0.39 16.10
N VAL A 13 -10.59 -0.48 17.43
CA VAL A 13 -9.31 -0.26 18.14
C VAL A 13 -8.25 -1.26 17.67
N PHE A 14 -8.63 -2.52 17.51
CA PHE A 14 -7.74 -3.56 17.01
C PHE A 14 -7.27 -3.28 15.57
N LEU A 15 -8.18 -2.83 14.68
CA LEU A 15 -7.81 -2.43 13.32
C LEU A 15 -6.81 -1.27 13.30
N ILE A 16 -7.01 -0.25 14.14
CA ILE A 16 -6.07 0.89 14.24
C ILE A 16 -4.69 0.40 14.68
N ALA A 17 -4.62 -0.49 15.67
CA ALA A 17 -3.35 -1.06 16.13
C ALA A 17 -2.61 -1.81 15.01
N ILE A 18 -3.34 -2.59 14.19
CA ILE A 18 -2.79 -3.27 13.02
C ILE A 18 -2.24 -2.26 12.01
N CYS A 19 -3.00 -1.21 11.68
CA CYS A 19 -2.56 -0.17 10.75
C CYS A 19 -1.25 0.50 11.19
N ILE A 20 -1.12 0.81 12.49
CA ILE A 20 0.11 1.37 13.06
C ILE A 20 1.27 0.38 12.90
N GLY A 21 1.04 -0.91 13.21
CA GLY A 21 2.01 -1.97 13.03
C GLY A 21 2.53 -2.08 11.59
N PHE A 22 1.62 -2.02 10.60
CA PHE A 22 1.98 -2.02 9.18
C PHE A 22 2.84 -0.83 8.77
N ILE A 23 2.53 0.38 9.26
CA ILE A 23 3.33 1.58 8.97
C ILE A 23 4.75 1.45 9.55
N ILE A 24 4.87 0.96 10.79
CA ILE A 24 6.17 0.73 11.44
C ILE A 24 6.97 -0.32 10.67
N LEU A 25 6.32 -1.42 10.26
CA LEU A 25 6.93 -2.47 9.45
C LEU A 25 7.45 -1.91 8.12
N GLN A 26 6.63 -1.12 7.41
CA GLN A 26 7.01 -0.50 6.15
C GLN A 26 8.21 0.43 6.31
N ILE A 27 8.24 1.23 7.38
CA ILE A 27 9.39 2.09 7.71
C ILE A 27 10.64 1.27 7.98
N ARG A 28 10.55 0.17 8.74
CA ARG A 28 11.70 -0.69 9.06
C ARG A 28 12.26 -1.36 7.82
N LEU A 29 11.39 -1.94 6.99
CA LEU A 29 11.77 -2.58 5.73
C LEU A 29 12.41 -1.58 4.75
N SER A 30 11.90 -0.35 4.70
CA SER A 30 12.46 0.73 3.85
C SER A 30 13.84 1.21 4.30
N LYS A 31 14.19 1.00 5.57
CA LYS A 31 15.49 1.37 6.13
C LYS A 31 16.57 0.29 6.00
N MET A 32 16.21 -0.90 5.54
CA MET A 32 17.19 -1.97 5.31
C MET A 32 18.17 -1.56 4.19
N ASP A 33 19.41 -2.05 4.28
CA ASP A 33 20.46 -1.69 3.30
C ASP A 33 20.04 -2.06 1.87
N SER A 34 19.43 -3.25 1.73
CA SER A 34 18.82 -3.70 0.48
C SER A 34 17.53 -2.95 0.16
N LYS A 35 17.34 -2.62 -1.13
CA LYS A 35 16.17 -1.86 -1.62
C LYS A 35 14.87 -2.69 -1.65
N TRP A 36 15.02 -4.01 -1.77
CA TRP A 36 13.92 -4.95 -2.02
C TRP A 36 12.92 -5.10 -0.85
N PRO A 37 13.33 -5.21 0.42
CA PRO A 37 12.39 -5.45 1.52
C PRO A 37 11.34 -4.35 1.66
N GLY A 38 11.72 -3.08 1.46
CA GLY A 38 10.78 -1.94 1.52
C GLY A 38 9.76 -1.89 0.37
N LEU A 39 10.02 -2.60 -0.73
CA LEU A 39 9.13 -2.72 -1.88
C LEU A 39 8.20 -3.93 -1.81
N VAL A 40 8.43 -4.88 -0.90
CA VAL A 40 7.62 -6.10 -0.78
C VAL A 40 6.15 -5.78 -0.48
N LEU A 41 5.90 -4.90 0.49
CA LEU A 41 4.54 -4.48 0.86
C LEU A 41 3.82 -3.75 -0.27
N PRO A 42 4.39 -2.69 -0.90
CA PRO A 42 3.82 -2.09 -2.10
C PRO A 42 3.55 -3.08 -3.24
N ALA A 43 4.46 -4.05 -3.45
CA ALA A 43 4.28 -5.06 -4.49
C ALA A 43 3.11 -5.99 -4.19
N ILE A 44 2.97 -6.45 -2.94
CA ILE A 44 1.83 -7.28 -2.53
C ILE A 44 0.51 -6.52 -2.70
N THR A 45 0.43 -5.24 -2.30
CA THR A 45 -0.80 -4.46 -2.45
C THR A 45 -1.14 -4.20 -3.92
N LEU A 46 -0.14 -4.03 -4.78
CA LEU A 46 -0.31 -3.93 -6.23
C LEU A 46 -0.82 -5.25 -6.85
N LEU A 47 -0.29 -6.40 -6.40
CA LEU A 47 -0.79 -7.70 -6.85
C LEU A 47 -2.23 -7.94 -6.42
N LEU A 48 -2.59 -7.56 -5.20
CA LEU A 48 -3.97 -7.65 -4.71
C LEU A 48 -4.93 -6.73 -5.50
N SER A 49 -4.50 -5.52 -5.88
CA SER A 49 -5.32 -4.63 -6.72
C SER A 49 -5.52 -5.18 -8.13
N LEU A 50 -4.54 -5.87 -8.69
CA LEU A 50 -4.68 -6.62 -9.95
C LEU A 50 -5.66 -7.78 -9.82
N VAL A 51 -5.58 -8.55 -8.73
CA VAL A 51 -6.55 -9.63 -8.46
C VAL A 51 -7.97 -9.06 -8.36
N ALA A 52 -8.16 -7.91 -7.70
CA ALA A 52 -9.46 -7.24 -7.62
C ALA A 52 -9.98 -6.84 -9.02
N ALA A 53 -9.13 -6.28 -9.88
CA ALA A 53 -9.50 -5.94 -11.25
C ALA A 53 -9.85 -7.18 -12.09
N ILE A 54 -9.05 -8.25 -12.02
CA ILE A 54 -9.32 -9.54 -12.69
C ILE A 54 -10.64 -10.13 -12.20
N THR A 55 -10.93 -9.99 -10.91
CA THR A 55 -12.17 -10.49 -10.32
C THR A 55 -13.41 -9.81 -10.90
N VAL A 56 -13.33 -8.52 -11.24
CA VAL A 56 -14.41 -7.82 -11.95
C VAL A 56 -14.68 -8.48 -13.30
N PHE A 57 -13.63 -8.76 -14.08
CA PHE A 57 -13.78 -9.47 -15.36
C PHE A 57 -14.31 -10.89 -15.19
N ALA A 58 -13.81 -11.64 -14.19
CA ALA A 58 -14.20 -13.02 -13.94
C ALA A 58 -15.68 -13.17 -13.51
N ARG A 59 -16.27 -12.10 -12.96
CA ARG A 59 -17.66 -12.06 -12.47
C ARG A 59 -18.56 -11.14 -13.30
N ALA A 60 -18.05 -10.62 -14.41
CA ALA A 60 -18.78 -9.66 -15.22
C ALA A 60 -19.99 -10.32 -15.89
N ASP A 61 -21.18 -9.89 -15.50
CA ASP A 61 -22.41 -10.15 -16.25
C ASP A 61 -22.69 -8.97 -17.17
N ILE A 62 -22.45 -9.14 -18.47
CA ILE A 62 -22.62 -8.06 -19.46
C ILE A 62 -24.06 -7.53 -19.45
N GLY A 63 -25.05 -8.35 -19.12
CA GLY A 63 -26.44 -7.91 -18.98
C GLY A 63 -26.65 -6.93 -17.81
N ALA A 64 -25.96 -7.15 -16.69
CA ALA A 64 -25.99 -6.27 -15.52
C ALA A 64 -25.18 -4.99 -15.72
N TYR A 65 -24.04 -5.07 -16.42
CA TYR A 65 -23.20 -3.91 -16.72
C TYR A 65 -23.68 -3.12 -17.94
N GLY A 66 -24.61 -3.65 -18.73
CA GLY A 66 -25.18 -3.06 -19.94
C GLY A 66 -24.30 -3.16 -21.18
N ASN A 67 -22.98 -2.95 -21.05
CA ASN A 67 -22.01 -3.12 -22.12
C ASN A 67 -20.61 -3.50 -21.61
N MET A 68 -19.74 -3.94 -22.52
CA MET A 68 -18.35 -4.30 -22.20
C MET A 68 -17.54 -3.09 -21.70
N TRP A 69 -17.85 -1.88 -22.17
CA TRP A 69 -17.15 -0.66 -21.75
C TRP A 69 -17.31 -0.40 -20.24
N ASN A 70 -18.50 -0.61 -19.69
CA ASN A 70 -18.76 -0.45 -18.27
C ASN A 70 -18.03 -1.50 -17.41
N VAL A 71 -17.83 -2.72 -17.93
CA VAL A 71 -17.00 -3.74 -17.28
C VAL A 71 -15.55 -3.28 -17.22
N VAL A 72 -14.99 -2.79 -18.33
CA VAL A 72 -13.61 -2.28 -18.37
C VAL A 72 -13.43 -1.09 -17.44
N LEU A 73 -14.38 -0.14 -17.46
CA LEU A 73 -14.34 1.04 -16.61
C LEU A 73 -14.42 0.67 -15.12
N SER A 74 -15.32 -0.26 -14.75
CA SER A 74 -15.44 -0.72 -13.36
C SER A 74 -14.21 -1.48 -12.88
N ALA A 75 -13.58 -2.30 -13.71
CA ALA A 75 -12.33 -2.97 -13.39
C ALA A 75 -11.18 -1.96 -13.20
N PHE A 76 -11.13 -0.92 -14.03
CA PHE A 76 -10.16 0.17 -13.90
C PHE A 76 -10.37 0.97 -12.61
N ILE A 77 -11.62 1.30 -12.26
CA ILE A 77 -11.97 1.95 -10.99
C ILE A 77 -11.60 1.05 -9.80
N ALA A 78 -11.88 -0.24 -9.87
CA ALA A 78 -11.52 -1.21 -8.83
C ALA A 78 -9.99 -1.30 -8.66
N PHE A 79 -9.23 -1.26 -9.76
CA PHE A 79 -7.77 -1.19 -9.72
C PHE A 79 -7.29 0.10 -9.05
N LEU A 80 -7.75 1.27 -9.50
CA LEU A 80 -7.30 2.56 -8.96
C LEU A 80 -7.64 2.74 -7.48
N SER A 81 -8.87 2.40 -7.08
CA SER A 81 -9.33 2.52 -5.69
C SER A 81 -8.50 1.65 -4.74
N ASN A 82 -8.13 0.43 -5.15
CA ASN A 82 -7.28 -0.44 -4.36
C ASN A 82 -5.79 -0.05 -4.38
N ASN A 83 -5.37 0.79 -5.33
CA ASN A 83 -3.97 1.25 -5.42
C ASN A 83 -3.64 2.47 -4.56
N VAL A 84 -4.62 3.12 -3.94
CA VAL A 84 -4.37 4.24 -3.01
C VAL A 84 -3.38 3.81 -1.91
N SER A 85 -3.59 2.62 -1.34
CA SER A 85 -2.69 2.02 -0.34
C SER A 85 -1.28 1.80 -0.90
N THR A 86 -1.16 1.30 -2.13
CA THR A 86 0.13 1.07 -2.81
C THR A 86 0.91 2.37 -2.97
N ILE A 87 0.24 3.44 -3.41
CA ILE A 87 0.88 4.76 -3.60
C ILE A 87 1.40 5.31 -2.28
N VAL A 88 0.61 5.20 -1.20
CA VAL A 88 1.04 5.65 0.13
C VAL A 88 2.26 4.86 0.62
N LEU A 89 2.24 3.53 0.51
CA LEU A 89 3.36 2.68 0.94
C LEU A 89 4.63 2.91 0.09
N ALA A 90 4.48 3.09 -1.21
CA ALA A 90 5.56 3.43 -2.13
C ALA A 90 6.13 4.82 -1.82
N GLY A 91 5.28 5.80 -1.51
CA GLY A 91 5.70 7.13 -1.08
C GLY A 91 6.52 7.11 0.21
N ILE A 92 6.08 6.35 1.22
CA ILE A 92 6.85 6.14 2.46
C ILE A 92 8.22 5.52 2.15
N TYR A 93 8.26 4.50 1.28
CA TYR A 93 9.50 3.86 0.86
C TYR A 93 10.47 4.84 0.19
N LEU A 94 9.99 5.59 -0.81
CA LEU A 94 10.80 6.56 -1.56
C LEU A 94 11.35 7.66 -0.64
N TYR A 95 10.50 8.20 0.24
CA TYR A 95 10.90 9.22 1.21
C TYR A 95 12.03 8.73 2.13
N GLN A 96 11.89 7.52 2.67
CA GLN A 96 12.89 6.98 3.58
C GLN A 96 14.20 6.66 2.86
N ARG A 97 14.13 6.22 1.60
CA ARG A 97 15.33 5.96 0.81
C ARG A 97 16.08 7.24 0.44
N ASP A 98 15.37 8.28 0.02
CA ASP A 98 15.96 9.59 -0.25
C ASP A 98 16.69 10.14 0.99
N LYS A 99 16.04 10.03 2.16
CA LYS A 99 16.63 10.45 3.44
C LYS A 99 17.93 9.71 3.79
N ILE A 100 18.03 8.41 3.50
CA ILE A 100 19.24 7.62 3.74
C ILE A 100 20.35 8.04 2.77
N ASN A 101 20.03 8.18 1.48
CA ASN A 101 21.00 8.58 0.45
C ASN A 101 21.61 9.95 0.76
N ARG A 102 20.79 10.95 1.09
CA ARG A 102 21.27 12.30 1.46
C ARG A 102 22.20 12.28 2.66
N ARG A 103 21.90 11.47 3.69
CA ARG A 103 22.77 11.32 4.86
C ARG A 103 24.11 10.69 4.51
N ALA A 104 24.11 9.71 3.61
CA ALA A 104 25.33 9.08 3.13
C ALA A 104 26.19 10.06 2.31
N GLU A 105 25.58 10.92 1.50
CA GLU A 105 26.29 11.97 0.76
C GLU A 105 26.93 13.01 1.68
N LEU A 106 26.18 13.53 2.66
CA LEU A 106 26.70 14.48 3.66
C LEU A 106 27.86 13.88 4.47
N ALA A 107 27.75 12.60 4.86
CA ALA A 107 28.81 11.90 5.56
C ALA A 107 30.08 11.74 4.69
N ARG A 108 29.92 11.53 3.39
CA ARG A 108 31.06 11.47 2.45
C ARG A 108 31.74 12.82 2.27
N MET A 109 30.97 13.91 2.16
CA MET A 109 31.51 15.27 2.07
C MET A 109 32.34 15.64 3.30
N ASN A 110 31.80 15.38 4.50
CA ASN A 110 32.49 15.71 5.75
C ASN A 110 33.81 14.94 5.97
N VAL A 111 33.97 13.76 5.36
CA VAL A 111 35.23 13.00 5.42
C VAL A 111 36.27 13.52 4.43
N GLN A 112 35.85 14.15 3.33
CA GLN A 112 36.77 14.72 2.33
C GLN A 112 37.30 16.10 2.69
N ASP A 113 36.61 16.82 3.58
CA ASP A 113 37.03 18.14 4.07
C ASP A 113 38.06 18.07 5.22
N LEU A 114 38.35 16.88 5.76
CA LEU A 114 39.31 16.60 6.84
C LEU A 114 40.67 16.13 6.29
#